data_AF-A0A2H1V0I2-F1
#
_entry.id   AF-A0A2H1V0I2-F1
#
_cell.length_a   1.000
_cell.length_b   1.000
_cell.length_c   1.000
_cell.angle_alpha   90.00
_cell.angle_beta   90.00
_cell.angle_gamma   90.00
#
_symmetry.space_group_name_H-M   'P 1'
#
loop_
_entity.id
_entity.type
_entity.pdbx_description
1 polymer ?
#
loop_
_entity_poly.entity_id
_entity_poly.type
_entity_poly.pdbx_seq_one_letter_code
_entity_poly.pdbx_strand_id
1 'polypeptide(L)'
;MDPPSMTGTLQSTSTYSESSKTSSKSAQSTEKEREMDLTKDNAASPIDLECHIQCERITKILDDAIYKCKLCLCLPELVQEYRTLYSLLSPPHMDDLTFIFEQYDNPLFSASLLNMAVMEDLKAGDLSLKNRLNPELGHLLYIMNSYPDLRPKVEEIIAKQREIQANDKTLLTPAFEFLMELEHFRDIMVRQMETTAAEELSAKISTKKLEASNESLIAHIKEYTKTLKEESERFEQTMSLKEEMISKLENELVLLSHDATVKLKKKILDSERQMVLATRSHTVKNEMLKEEEIETREGYEQLLRSHLIEEKNQRARRFKVETQLLSWLQKYDLEMSDKQVELDEFTQKHEDELEKCAELEKKLAEQDILYIPLMAEREAEYNQEMTEKMNKFLIDHAARVIQHAWREVLANRAEKRKLRKIIRKLQEAQVPTNLIKGKPKPK
;
A
#
# COMPACT_ATOMS: atom_id res chain seq x y z
N MET A 1 8.39 4.77 7.56
CA MET A 1 9.05 4.68 6.25
C MET A 1 8.19 5.50 5.32
N ASP A 2 8.38 6.82 5.42
CA ASP A 2 7.56 7.82 4.74
C ASP A 2 8.05 8.04 3.31
N PRO A 3 7.16 8.27 2.33
CA PRO A 3 7.54 8.50 0.95
C PRO A 3 7.93 9.96 0.71
N PRO A 4 8.88 10.25 -0.19
CA PRO A 4 9.23 11.61 -0.53
C PRO A 4 8.21 12.19 -1.53
N SER A 5 7.61 13.31 -1.11
CA SER A 5 6.92 14.28 -1.94
C SER A 5 7.88 14.91 -2.94
N MET A 6 7.64 14.69 -4.24
CA MET A 6 8.26 15.43 -5.34
C MET A 6 7.17 16.19 -6.09
N THR A 7 6.99 17.44 -5.66
CA THR A 7 6.38 18.55 -6.40
C THR A 7 7.29 18.96 -7.55
N GLY A 8 6.76 19.03 -8.78
CA GLY A 8 7.53 19.47 -9.94
C GLY A 8 6.69 19.69 -11.19
N THR A 9 5.96 20.80 -11.21
CA THR A 9 5.73 21.70 -12.36
C THR A 9 5.26 21.07 -13.69
N LEU A 10 3.94 20.95 -13.86
CA LEU A 10 3.31 20.90 -15.18
C LEU A 10 3.18 22.34 -15.71
N GLN A 11 3.94 22.67 -16.76
CA GLN A 11 3.66 23.84 -17.59
C GLN A 11 2.49 23.53 -18.51
N SER A 12 1.33 24.10 -18.20
CA SER A 12 0.21 24.26 -19.12
C SER A 12 0.47 25.48 -20.01
N THR A 13 0.55 25.29 -21.32
CA THR A 13 0.42 26.38 -22.29
C THR A 13 -1.05 26.50 -22.70
N SER A 14 -1.64 27.60 -22.27
CA SER A 14 -3.02 27.98 -22.52
C SER A 14 -3.04 29.23 -23.42
N THR A 15 -3.94 29.16 -24.40
CA THR A 15 -4.77 30.24 -24.96
C THR A 15 -4.21 31.30 -25.90
N TYR A 16 -4.91 31.38 -27.04
CA TYR A 16 -5.28 32.56 -27.86
C TYR A 16 -4.15 33.20 -28.70
N SER A 17 -4.21 33.11 -30.03
CA SER A 17 -5.10 33.86 -30.96
C SER A 17 -4.71 35.34 -31.04
N GLU A 18 -3.80 35.68 -31.95
CA GLU A 18 -3.69 37.03 -32.48
C GLU A 18 -3.14 37.06 -33.91
N SER A 19 -4.02 37.49 -34.83
CA SER A 19 -3.77 38.26 -36.05
C SER A 19 -2.63 37.81 -36.98
N SER A 20 -3.00 37.04 -38.00
CA SER A 20 -2.26 36.97 -39.26
C SER A 20 -2.30 38.33 -39.96
N LYS A 21 -1.15 39.01 -39.99
CA LYS A 21 -0.87 40.14 -40.88
C LYS A 21 -0.77 39.64 -42.32
N THR A 22 -1.85 39.73 -43.09
CA THR A 22 -1.78 39.72 -44.56
C THR A 22 -1.70 41.17 -45.04
N SER A 23 -0.46 41.65 -45.20
CA SER A 23 -0.16 42.91 -45.89
C SER A 23 -0.14 42.65 -47.40
N SER A 24 -1.31 42.61 -48.02
CA SER A 24 -1.45 42.73 -49.47
C SER A 24 -1.45 44.21 -49.86
N LYS A 25 -0.26 44.70 -50.28
CA LYS A 25 -0.12 45.95 -51.04
C LYS A 25 -0.77 45.74 -52.41
N SER A 26 -2.02 46.15 -52.57
CA SER A 26 -2.62 46.39 -53.89
C SER A 26 -2.08 47.71 -54.41
N ALA A 27 -1.37 47.64 -55.54
CA ALA A 27 -0.92 48.79 -56.30
C ALA A 27 -2.11 49.66 -56.69
N GLN A 28 -2.15 50.87 -56.15
CA GLN A 28 -3.05 51.94 -56.55
C GLN A 28 -2.67 52.36 -57.96
N SER A 29 -3.42 51.87 -58.95
CA SER A 29 -3.45 52.42 -60.29
C SER A 29 -4.03 53.83 -60.22
N THR A 30 -3.18 54.82 -60.36
CA THR A 30 -3.52 56.22 -60.60
C THR A 30 -4.17 56.34 -61.98
N GLU A 31 -5.46 56.03 -62.09
CA GLU A 31 -6.28 56.53 -63.18
C GLU A 31 -6.86 57.88 -62.77
N LYS A 32 -6.25 58.93 -63.30
CA LYS A 32 -6.82 60.28 -63.36
C LYS A 32 -8.14 60.20 -64.15
N GLU A 33 -9.24 59.90 -63.48
CA GLU A 33 -10.56 60.31 -63.95
C GLU A 33 -10.56 61.84 -63.87
N ARG A 34 -10.37 62.48 -65.03
CA ARG A 34 -10.78 63.86 -65.23
C ARG A 34 -12.30 63.87 -65.07
N GLU A 35 -12.77 64.18 -63.86
CA GLU A 35 -14.10 64.72 -63.67
C GLU A 35 -14.20 65.97 -64.54
N MET A 36 -14.77 65.80 -65.74
CA MET A 36 -15.33 66.91 -66.48
C MET A 36 -16.47 67.44 -65.63
N ASP A 37 -16.19 68.52 -64.92
CA ASP A 37 -17.17 69.37 -64.27
C ASP A 37 -18.13 69.93 -65.34
N LEU A 38 -19.15 69.14 -65.67
CA LEU A 38 -20.23 69.45 -66.62
C LEU A 38 -21.29 70.37 -66.00
N THR A 39 -21.06 70.90 -64.79
CA THR A 39 -22.06 71.69 -64.05
C THR A 39 -22.00 73.20 -64.31
N LYS A 40 -21.12 73.65 -65.24
CA LYS A 40 -20.82 75.09 -65.39
C LYS A 40 -21.67 75.90 -66.36
N ASP A 41 -22.61 75.30 -67.09
CA ASP A 41 -23.57 76.03 -67.91
C ASP A 41 -25.01 75.74 -67.45
N ASN A 42 -25.31 76.05 -66.17
CA ASN A 42 -26.65 75.97 -65.60
C ASN A 42 -27.51 77.23 -65.91
N ALA A 43 -27.24 77.90 -67.02
CA ALA A 43 -28.25 78.74 -67.65
C ALA A 43 -29.07 77.78 -68.52
N ALA A 44 -30.22 77.34 -67.99
CA ALA A 44 -31.16 76.48 -68.71
C ALA A 44 -31.24 76.95 -70.16
N SER A 45 -30.82 76.08 -71.09
CA SER A 45 -30.86 76.39 -72.51
C SER A 45 -32.28 76.85 -72.84
N PRO A 46 -32.50 77.77 -73.80
CA PRO A 46 -33.84 78.10 -74.27
C PRO A 46 -34.69 76.84 -74.60
N ILE A 47 -34.01 75.75 -74.97
CA ILE A 47 -34.60 74.42 -75.17
C ILE A 47 -35.00 73.76 -73.85
N ASP A 48 -34.18 73.82 -72.80
CA ASP A 48 -34.49 73.24 -71.49
C ASP A 48 -35.64 73.98 -70.81
N LEU A 49 -35.69 75.31 -70.97
CA LEU A 49 -36.80 76.12 -70.47
C LEU A 49 -38.11 75.80 -71.20
N GLU A 50 -38.07 75.65 -72.52
CA GLU A 50 -39.23 75.22 -73.31
C GLU A 50 -39.67 73.80 -72.91
N CYS A 51 -38.74 72.86 -72.77
CA CYS A 51 -39.03 71.52 -72.28
C CYS A 51 -39.68 71.54 -70.90
N HIS A 52 -39.17 72.33 -69.96
CA HIS A 52 -39.75 72.47 -68.63
C HIS A 52 -41.18 73.02 -68.69
N ILE A 53 -41.41 74.06 -69.51
CA ILE A 53 -42.76 74.63 -69.73
C ILE A 53 -43.70 73.57 -70.33
N GLN A 54 -43.23 72.76 -71.28
CA GLN A 54 -44.03 71.67 -71.85
C GLN A 54 -44.32 70.57 -70.83
N CYS A 55 -43.35 70.22 -69.97
CA CYS A 55 -43.53 69.27 -68.88
C CYS A 55 -44.57 69.76 -67.86
N GLU A 56 -44.53 71.05 -67.49
CA GLU A 56 -45.56 71.65 -66.63
C GLU A 56 -46.94 71.63 -67.29
N ARG A 57 -47.04 71.94 -68.59
CA ARG A 57 -48.30 71.87 -69.33
C ARG A 57 -48.87 70.45 -69.37
N ILE A 58 -48.03 69.47 -69.68
CA ILE A 58 -48.44 68.06 -69.75
C ILE A 58 -48.88 67.58 -68.36
N THR A 59 -48.10 67.87 -67.32
CA THR A 59 -48.45 67.54 -65.93
C THR A 59 -49.79 68.16 -65.54
N LYS A 60 -50.02 69.44 -65.86
CA LYS A 60 -51.28 70.12 -65.57
C LYS A 60 -52.47 69.52 -66.32
N ILE A 61 -52.28 69.12 -67.58
CA ILE A 61 -53.32 68.45 -68.37
C ILE A 61 -53.64 67.08 -67.75
N LEU A 62 -52.63 66.32 -67.35
CA LEU A 62 -52.80 65.02 -66.70
C LEU A 62 -53.48 65.15 -65.33
N ASP A 63 -53.08 66.12 -64.51
CA ASP A 63 -53.67 66.37 -63.20
C ASP A 63 -55.15 66.79 -63.33
N ASP A 64 -55.51 67.60 -64.32
CA ASP A 64 -56.89 67.98 -64.62
C ASP A 64 -57.71 66.79 -65.16
N ALA A 65 -57.11 65.94 -66.00
CA ALA A 65 -57.74 64.71 -66.48
C ALA A 65 -58.00 63.72 -65.34
N ILE A 66 -57.01 63.49 -64.47
CA ILE A 66 -57.12 62.65 -63.27
C ILE A 66 -58.22 63.19 -62.38
N TYR A 67 -58.25 64.50 -62.12
CA TYR A 67 -59.29 65.10 -61.28
C TYR A 67 -60.69 64.93 -61.87
N LYS A 68 -60.86 65.10 -63.19
CA LYS A 68 -62.12 64.81 -63.87
C LYS A 68 -62.51 63.34 -63.77
N CYS A 69 -61.57 62.41 -63.87
CA CYS A 69 -61.82 60.99 -63.64
C CYS A 69 -62.26 60.70 -62.20
N LYS A 70 -61.63 61.33 -61.19
CA LYS A 70 -62.08 61.25 -59.79
C LYS A 70 -63.50 61.75 -59.62
N LEU A 71 -63.82 62.90 -60.23
CA LEU A 71 -65.17 63.47 -60.24
C LEU A 71 -66.21 62.51 -60.82
N CYS A 72 -65.92 61.90 -61.98
CA CYS A 72 -66.79 60.90 -62.59
C CYS A 72 -67.03 59.69 -61.69
N LEU A 73 -66.00 59.23 -60.98
CA LEU A 73 -66.07 58.08 -60.07
C LEU A 73 -66.87 58.39 -58.81
N CYS A 74 -66.75 59.60 -58.28
CA CYS A 74 -67.48 60.05 -57.11
C CYS A 74 -68.92 60.47 -57.41
N LEU A 75 -69.28 60.64 -58.69
CA LEU A 75 -70.59 61.16 -59.10
C LEU A 75 -71.78 60.40 -58.48
N PRO A 76 -71.83 59.05 -58.46
CA PRO A 76 -72.95 58.33 -57.85
C PRO A 76 -73.11 58.61 -56.36
N GLU A 77 -72.01 58.75 -55.63
CA GLU A 77 -72.01 59.03 -54.18
C GLU A 77 -72.37 60.49 -53.91
N LEU A 78 -71.88 61.42 -54.73
CA LEU A 78 -72.24 62.84 -54.66
C LEU A 78 -73.73 63.08 -54.95
N VAL A 79 -74.32 62.32 -55.88
CA VAL A 79 -75.76 62.37 -56.18
C VAL A 79 -76.60 61.86 -55.00
N GLN A 80 -76.17 60.79 -54.34
CA GLN A 80 -76.82 60.28 -53.13
C GLN A 80 -76.73 61.28 -51.97
N GLU A 81 -75.62 62.02 -51.87
CA GLU A 81 -75.42 63.11 -50.92
C GLU A 81 -75.93 64.46 -51.45
N TYR A 82 -77.15 64.50 -51.98
CA TYR A 82 -77.75 65.69 -52.60
C TYR A 82 -77.68 66.98 -51.74
N ARG A 83 -77.75 66.83 -50.41
CA ARG A 83 -77.61 67.95 -49.45
C ARG A 83 -76.23 68.60 -49.50
N THR A 84 -75.18 67.81 -49.74
CA THR A 84 -73.80 68.26 -49.86
C THR A 84 -73.63 69.10 -51.12
N LEU A 85 -74.17 68.62 -52.26
CA LEU A 85 -74.18 69.38 -53.52
C LEU A 85 -74.94 70.70 -53.38
N TYR A 86 -76.13 70.69 -52.78
CA TYR A 86 -76.94 71.90 -52.58
C TYR A 86 -76.24 72.99 -51.73
N SER A 87 -75.34 72.59 -50.83
CA SER A 87 -74.57 73.53 -50.01
C SER A 87 -73.37 74.16 -50.73
N LEU A 88 -72.86 73.52 -51.78
CA LEU A 88 -71.64 73.90 -52.49
C LEU A 88 -71.92 74.59 -53.83
N LEU A 89 -72.99 74.20 -54.52
CA LEU A 89 -73.36 74.75 -55.81
C LEU A 89 -74.37 75.88 -55.68
N SER A 90 -74.28 76.84 -56.61
CA SER A 90 -75.30 77.89 -56.72
C SER A 90 -76.67 77.30 -57.07
N PRO A 91 -77.80 77.89 -56.61
CA PRO A 91 -79.15 77.44 -56.97
C PRO A 91 -79.40 77.18 -58.47
N PRO A 92 -78.99 78.04 -59.42
CA PRO A 92 -79.24 77.78 -60.85
C PRO A 92 -78.50 76.54 -61.35
N HIS A 93 -77.22 76.37 -60.99
CA HIS A 93 -76.49 75.16 -61.35
C HIS A 93 -77.07 73.92 -60.66
N MET A 94 -77.63 74.03 -59.45
CA MET A 94 -78.34 72.93 -58.82
C MET A 94 -79.63 72.56 -59.55
N ASP A 95 -80.39 73.53 -60.04
CA ASP A 95 -81.58 73.27 -60.87
C ASP A 95 -81.18 72.58 -62.18
N ASP A 96 -80.08 73.02 -62.81
CA ASP A 96 -79.51 72.37 -64.00
C ASP A 96 -79.07 70.93 -63.69
N LEU A 97 -78.38 70.70 -62.57
CA LEU A 97 -77.99 69.36 -62.12
C LEU A 97 -79.20 68.46 -61.84
N THR A 98 -80.23 69.01 -61.19
CA THR A 98 -81.47 68.28 -60.87
C THR A 98 -82.17 67.86 -62.15
N PHE A 99 -82.28 68.79 -63.11
CA PHE A 99 -82.83 68.50 -64.43
C PHE A 99 -82.05 67.40 -65.15
N ILE A 100 -80.71 67.46 -65.12
CA ILE A 100 -79.86 66.41 -65.69
C ILE A 100 -80.11 65.08 -64.97
N PHE A 101 -80.10 65.03 -63.63
CA PHE A 101 -80.33 63.80 -62.87
C PHE A 101 -81.73 63.21 -63.12
N GLU A 102 -82.78 64.04 -63.16
CA GLU A 102 -84.16 63.62 -63.47
C GLU A 102 -84.28 63.01 -64.87
N GLN A 103 -83.53 63.54 -65.85
CA GLN A 103 -83.46 62.92 -67.18
C GLN A 103 -82.84 61.52 -67.13
N TYR A 104 -81.82 61.30 -66.30
CA TYR A 104 -81.15 60.01 -66.17
C TYR A 104 -81.92 59.00 -65.31
N ASP A 105 -82.73 59.46 -64.35
CA ASP A 105 -83.64 58.63 -63.55
C ASP A 105 -84.83 58.10 -64.37
N ASN A 106 -85.17 58.74 -65.50
CA ASN A 106 -86.24 58.27 -66.37
C ASN A 106 -85.79 57.03 -67.18
N PRO A 107 -86.39 55.84 -66.98
CA PRO A 107 -85.99 54.60 -67.65
C PRO A 107 -86.14 54.65 -69.18
N LEU A 108 -86.98 55.54 -69.71
CA LEU A 108 -87.14 55.74 -71.16
C LEU A 108 -85.97 56.51 -71.79
N PHE A 109 -85.28 57.36 -71.01
CA PHE A 109 -84.14 58.15 -71.48
C PHE A 109 -82.81 57.40 -71.31
N SER A 110 -82.65 56.67 -70.20
CA SER A 110 -81.46 55.84 -69.94
C SER A 110 -81.33 54.65 -70.89
N ALA A 111 -82.44 54.04 -71.32
CA ALA A 111 -82.44 52.98 -72.35
C ALA A 111 -82.10 53.50 -73.76
N SER A 112 -82.41 54.77 -74.08
CA SER A 112 -82.05 55.39 -75.35
C SER A 112 -80.57 55.83 -75.42
N LEU A 113 -79.93 56.02 -74.26
CA LEU A 113 -78.51 56.43 -74.15
C LEU A 113 -77.54 55.25 -74.23
N LEU A 114 -77.98 54.06 -73.80
CA LEU A 114 -77.35 52.79 -74.18
C LEU A 114 -77.76 52.40 -75.61
N ASN A 115 -77.47 53.29 -76.57
CA ASN A 115 -77.53 52.93 -77.98
C ASN A 115 -76.56 51.76 -78.20
N MET A 116 -77.08 50.53 -78.33
CA MET A 116 -76.25 49.37 -78.69
C MET A 116 -75.45 49.61 -79.98
N ALA A 117 -75.96 50.48 -80.87
CA ALA A 117 -75.26 50.99 -82.04
C ALA A 117 -73.95 51.71 -81.72
N VAL A 118 -73.86 52.44 -80.60
CA VAL A 118 -72.63 53.16 -80.18
C VAL A 118 -71.56 52.18 -79.68
N MET A 119 -71.97 51.08 -79.04
CA MET A 119 -71.06 50.00 -78.62
C MET A 119 -70.54 49.17 -79.81
N GLU A 120 -71.35 48.98 -80.84
CA GLU A 120 -70.91 48.33 -82.09
C GLU A 120 -69.99 49.24 -82.92
N ASP A 121 -70.26 50.54 -82.99
CA ASP A 121 -69.39 51.52 -83.66
C ASP A 121 -68.04 51.72 -82.94
N LEU A 122 -68.02 51.68 -81.60
CA LEU A 122 -66.78 51.71 -80.79
C LEU A 122 -65.91 50.48 -81.05
N LYS A 123 -66.53 49.31 -81.29
CA LYS A 123 -65.82 48.10 -81.72
C LYS A 123 -65.33 48.20 -83.18
N ALA A 124 -66.01 48.96 -84.03
CA ALA A 124 -65.65 49.18 -85.43
C ALA A 124 -64.54 50.24 -85.64
N GLY A 125 -64.15 50.98 -84.60
CA GLY A 125 -63.01 51.90 -84.63
C GLY A 125 -63.27 53.27 -85.28
N ASP A 126 -64.53 53.62 -85.57
CA ASP A 126 -64.88 54.90 -86.16
C ASP A 126 -65.00 55.99 -85.07
N LEU A 127 -63.95 56.80 -84.89
CA LEU A 127 -63.71 57.66 -83.70
C LEU A 127 -64.19 59.12 -83.86
N SER A 128 -65.29 59.37 -84.57
CA SER A 128 -65.90 60.71 -84.58
C SER A 128 -66.62 61.00 -83.24
N LEU A 129 -65.85 61.47 -82.25
CA LEU A 129 -66.31 61.74 -80.87
C LEU A 129 -67.18 63.01 -80.72
N LYS A 130 -67.17 63.93 -81.71
CA LYS A 130 -67.79 65.26 -81.57
C LYS A 130 -69.32 65.25 -81.46
N ASN A 131 -69.99 64.23 -81.99
CA ASN A 131 -71.45 64.10 -81.93
C ASN A 131 -71.92 62.98 -80.97
N ARG A 132 -71.00 62.38 -80.20
CA ARG A 132 -71.26 61.16 -79.40
C ARG A 132 -71.09 61.34 -77.90
N LEU A 133 -70.54 62.48 -77.46
CA LEU A 133 -70.52 62.84 -76.04
C LEU A 133 -71.90 63.35 -75.67
N ASN A 134 -72.48 62.82 -74.59
CA ASN A 134 -73.71 63.39 -74.07
C ASN A 134 -73.39 64.83 -73.60
N PRO A 135 -73.96 65.87 -74.25
CA PRO A 135 -73.66 67.25 -73.92
C PRO A 135 -74.07 67.58 -72.48
N GLU A 136 -75.09 66.90 -71.95
CA GLU A 136 -75.56 67.06 -70.57
C GLU A 136 -74.57 66.49 -69.56
N LEU A 137 -73.94 65.34 -69.85
CA LEU A 137 -72.89 64.79 -68.98
C LEU A 137 -71.61 65.64 -69.02
N GLY A 138 -71.31 66.22 -70.19
CA GLY A 138 -70.24 67.21 -70.33
C GLY A 138 -70.54 68.49 -69.56
N HIS A 139 -71.79 68.96 -69.60
CA HIS A 139 -72.24 70.13 -68.86
C HIS A 139 -72.24 69.89 -67.34
N LEU A 140 -72.71 68.73 -66.89
CA LEU A 140 -72.61 68.24 -65.51
C LEU A 140 -71.16 68.30 -65.01
N LEU A 141 -70.22 67.68 -65.72
CA LEU A 141 -68.81 67.69 -65.33
C LEU A 141 -68.20 69.09 -65.39
N TYR A 142 -68.61 69.91 -66.34
CA TYR A 142 -68.17 71.31 -66.42
C TYR A 142 -68.63 72.11 -65.20
N ILE A 143 -69.91 72.01 -64.83
CA ILE A 143 -70.48 72.62 -63.64
C ILE A 143 -69.70 72.14 -62.41
N MET A 144 -69.58 70.84 -62.20
CA MET A 144 -68.90 70.29 -61.02
C MET A 144 -67.41 70.66 -60.96
N ASN A 145 -66.71 70.69 -62.10
CA ASN A 145 -65.30 71.07 -62.15
C ASN A 145 -65.07 72.58 -61.95
N SER A 146 -66.10 73.41 -62.16
CA SER A 146 -66.01 74.87 -61.98
C SER A 146 -66.04 75.32 -60.51
N TYR A 147 -66.44 74.44 -59.58
CA TYR A 147 -66.47 74.71 -58.15
C TYR A 147 -65.24 74.12 -57.44
N PRO A 148 -64.27 74.96 -57.01
CA PRO A 148 -63.06 74.47 -56.34
C PRO A 148 -63.36 73.81 -54.98
N ASP A 149 -64.43 74.23 -54.31
CA ASP A 149 -64.84 73.70 -53.01
C ASP A 149 -65.31 72.23 -53.06
N LEU A 150 -65.60 71.71 -54.27
CA LEU A 150 -65.95 70.31 -54.48
C LEU A 150 -64.72 69.38 -54.47
N ARG A 151 -63.54 69.92 -54.80
CA ARG A 151 -62.27 69.18 -54.88
C ARG A 151 -61.89 68.46 -53.59
N PRO A 152 -61.87 69.09 -52.40
CA PRO A 152 -61.55 68.39 -51.16
C PRO A 152 -62.55 67.26 -50.85
N LYS A 153 -63.83 67.42 -51.23
CA LYS A 153 -64.85 66.39 -51.01
C LYS A 153 -64.65 65.17 -51.91
N VAL A 154 -64.32 65.41 -53.19
CA VAL A 154 -63.98 64.35 -54.14
C VAL A 154 -62.74 63.57 -53.68
N GLU A 155 -61.69 64.26 -53.21
CA GLU A 155 -60.49 63.58 -52.68
C GLU A 155 -60.79 62.80 -51.39
N GLU A 156 -61.68 63.28 -50.52
CA GLU A 156 -62.13 62.54 -49.33
C GLU A 156 -62.81 61.21 -49.72
N ILE A 157 -63.69 61.24 -50.72
CA ILE A 157 -64.39 60.05 -51.21
C ILE A 157 -63.40 59.05 -51.82
N ILE A 158 -62.48 59.52 -52.68
CA ILE A 158 -61.44 58.68 -53.27
C ILE A 158 -60.51 58.10 -52.19
N ALA A 159 -60.16 58.86 -51.16
CA ALA A 159 -59.34 58.38 -50.05
C ALA A 159 -60.04 57.26 -49.27
N LYS A 160 -61.35 57.41 -48.99
CA LYS A 160 -62.15 56.33 -48.38
C LYS A 160 -62.18 55.08 -49.27
N GLN A 161 -62.35 55.25 -50.58
CA GLN A 161 -62.32 54.13 -51.53
C GLN A 161 -60.94 53.43 -51.55
N ARG A 162 -59.82 54.18 -51.43
CA ARG A 162 -58.47 53.60 -51.25
C ARG A 162 -58.31 52.83 -49.95
N GLU A 163 -58.85 53.33 -48.84
CA GLU A 163 -58.79 52.64 -47.54
C GLU A 163 -59.58 51.33 -47.54
N ILE A 164 -60.75 51.33 -48.17
CA ILE A 164 -61.57 50.12 -48.36
C ILE A 164 -60.79 49.11 -49.22
N GLN A 165 -60.15 49.57 -50.29
CA GLN A 165 -59.33 48.74 -51.19
C GLN A 165 -58.12 48.09 -50.49
N ALA A 166 -57.46 48.80 -49.57
CA ALA A 166 -56.32 48.25 -48.83
C ALA A 166 -56.73 47.05 -47.96
N ASN A 167 -57.99 47.00 -47.51
CA ASN A 167 -58.54 45.96 -46.64
C ASN A 167 -59.21 44.80 -47.41
N ASP A 168 -59.76 45.03 -48.60
CA ASP A 168 -60.45 44.00 -49.40
C ASP A 168 -60.15 44.14 -50.91
N LYS A 169 -59.21 43.32 -51.41
CA LYS A 169 -58.77 43.32 -52.83
C LYS A 169 -59.83 42.79 -53.81
N THR A 170 -60.95 42.25 -53.33
CA THR A 170 -61.96 41.58 -54.17
C THR A 170 -63.05 42.52 -54.72
N LEU A 171 -63.03 43.80 -54.34
CA LEU A 171 -64.09 44.79 -54.63
C LEU A 171 -63.64 45.92 -55.58
N LEU A 172 -62.59 45.71 -56.40
CA LEU A 172 -62.16 46.74 -57.34
C LEU A 172 -63.21 46.93 -58.44
N THR A 173 -63.77 48.14 -58.48
CA THR A 173 -64.52 48.59 -59.65
C THR A 173 -63.50 48.85 -60.76
N PRO A 174 -63.70 48.35 -62.00
CA PRO A 174 -62.76 48.57 -63.10
C PRO A 174 -62.41 50.04 -63.36
N ALA A 175 -63.32 50.95 -63.01
CA ALA A 175 -63.12 52.38 -63.14
C ALA A 175 -62.14 52.96 -62.09
N PHE A 176 -62.04 52.35 -60.90
CA PHE A 176 -61.09 52.74 -59.86
C PHE A 176 -59.67 52.20 -60.13
N GLU A 177 -59.56 50.98 -60.67
CA GLU A 177 -58.29 50.46 -61.22
C GLU A 177 -57.70 51.40 -62.26
N PHE A 178 -58.53 51.85 -63.19
CA PHE A 178 -58.13 52.82 -64.21
C PHE A 178 -57.60 54.12 -63.61
N LEU A 179 -58.23 54.65 -62.56
CA LEU A 179 -57.76 55.86 -61.88
C LEU A 179 -56.38 55.63 -61.24
N MET A 180 -56.17 54.51 -60.54
CA MET A 180 -54.90 54.18 -59.89
C MET A 180 -53.76 54.03 -60.90
N GLU A 181 -54.02 53.35 -62.02
CA GLU A 181 -53.05 53.23 -63.11
C GLU A 181 -52.77 54.57 -63.79
N LEU A 182 -53.78 55.45 -63.92
CA LEU A 182 -53.60 56.79 -64.49
C LEU A 182 -52.76 57.70 -63.57
N GLU A 183 -52.94 57.62 -62.26
CA GLU A 183 -52.08 58.30 -61.27
C GLU A 183 -50.66 57.73 -61.29
N HIS A 184 -50.50 56.42 -61.36
CA HIS A 184 -49.20 55.77 -61.47
C HIS A 184 -48.47 56.17 -62.77
N PHE A 185 -49.19 56.20 -63.89
CA PHE A 185 -48.69 56.67 -65.18
C PHE A 185 -48.23 58.13 -65.10
N ARG A 186 -49.01 59.00 -64.45
CA ARG A 186 -48.62 60.39 -64.21
C ARG A 186 -47.33 60.47 -63.41
N ASP A 187 -47.17 59.69 -62.35
CA ASP A 187 -45.94 59.68 -61.55
C ASP A 187 -44.71 59.18 -62.32
N ILE A 188 -44.88 58.14 -63.14
CA ILE A 188 -43.81 57.67 -64.04
C ILE A 188 -43.45 58.76 -65.04
N MET A 189 -44.45 59.41 -65.62
CA MET A 189 -44.22 60.44 -66.62
C MET A 189 -43.53 61.65 -66.06
N VAL A 190 -43.94 62.13 -64.89
CA VAL A 190 -43.26 63.22 -64.18
C VAL A 190 -41.81 62.84 -63.90
N ARG A 191 -41.56 61.65 -63.35
CA ARG A 191 -40.18 61.18 -63.11
C ARG A 191 -39.37 61.12 -64.40
N GLN A 192 -39.92 60.60 -65.50
CA GLN A 192 -39.19 60.54 -66.78
C GLN A 192 -38.94 61.91 -67.40
N MET A 193 -39.87 62.85 -67.24
CA MET A 193 -39.72 64.23 -67.70
C MET A 193 -38.71 65.02 -66.85
N GLU A 194 -38.56 64.67 -65.57
CA GLU A 194 -37.59 65.27 -64.65
C GLU A 194 -36.20 64.63 -64.73
N THR A 195 -36.08 63.38 -65.17
CA THR A 195 -34.78 62.72 -65.35
C THR A 195 -34.02 63.29 -66.54
N THR A 196 -32.82 63.78 -66.28
CA THR A 196 -31.92 64.25 -67.33
C THR A 196 -31.16 63.10 -67.98
N ALA A 197 -30.76 63.27 -69.25
CA ALA A 197 -29.94 62.28 -69.96
C ALA A 197 -28.60 61.98 -69.26
N ALA A 198 -28.06 62.95 -68.51
CA ALA A 198 -26.85 62.79 -67.71
C ALA A 198 -27.09 61.87 -66.50
N GLU A 199 -28.22 62.06 -65.80
CA GLU A 199 -28.61 61.21 -64.67
C GLU A 199 -28.88 59.77 -65.13
N GLU A 200 -29.58 59.58 -66.24
CA GLU A 200 -29.85 58.24 -66.80
C GLU A 200 -28.55 57.50 -67.17
N LEU A 201 -27.60 58.21 -67.81
CA LEU A 201 -26.30 57.66 -68.14
C LEU A 201 -25.50 57.31 -66.87
N SER A 202 -25.53 58.16 -65.85
CA SER A 202 -24.86 57.91 -64.56
C SER A 202 -25.43 56.70 -63.83
N ALA A 203 -26.76 56.55 -63.82
CA ALA A 203 -27.44 55.42 -63.23
C ALA A 203 -27.06 54.11 -63.94
N LYS A 204 -27.00 54.15 -65.28
CA LYS A 204 -26.59 53.01 -66.10
C LYS A 204 -25.11 52.62 -65.92
N ILE A 205 -24.23 53.58 -65.69
CA ILE A 205 -22.82 53.30 -65.37
C ILE A 205 -22.73 52.69 -63.96
N SER A 206 -23.48 53.24 -62.99
CA SER A 206 -23.53 52.75 -61.62
C SER A 206 -24.06 51.31 -61.54
N THR A 207 -25.12 50.98 -62.28
CA THR A 207 -25.66 49.60 -62.33
C THR A 207 -24.64 48.63 -62.89
N LYS A 208 -23.95 48.97 -63.98
CA LYS A 208 -22.87 48.12 -64.53
C LYS A 208 -21.72 47.92 -63.54
N LYS A 209 -21.32 48.96 -62.80
CA LYS A 209 -20.29 48.84 -61.75
C LYS A 209 -20.75 47.89 -60.64
N LEU A 210 -22.01 47.99 -60.21
CA LEU A 210 -22.61 47.09 -59.23
C LEU A 210 -22.70 45.65 -59.74
N GLU A 211 -23.07 45.43 -61.00
CA GLU A 211 -23.11 44.10 -61.62
C GLU A 211 -21.73 43.45 -61.63
N ALA A 212 -20.69 44.16 -62.09
CA ALA A 212 -19.32 43.66 -62.09
C ALA A 212 -18.81 43.37 -60.66
N SER A 213 -19.13 44.24 -59.70
CA SER A 213 -18.82 44.00 -58.29
C SER A 213 -19.57 42.78 -57.74
N ASN A 214 -20.82 42.59 -58.13
CA ASN A 214 -21.63 41.46 -57.68
C ASN A 214 -21.10 40.13 -58.25
N GLU A 215 -20.69 40.11 -59.52
CA GLU A 215 -20.02 38.95 -60.12
C GLU A 215 -18.72 38.58 -59.39
N SER A 216 -17.90 39.58 -59.04
CA SER A 216 -16.70 39.36 -58.23
C SER A 216 -17.02 38.81 -56.84
N LEU A 217 -18.04 39.36 -56.17
CA LEU A 217 -18.48 38.85 -54.86
C LEU A 217 -19.01 37.42 -54.96
N ILE A 218 -19.77 37.08 -56.00
CA ILE A 218 -20.25 35.72 -56.23
C ILE A 218 -19.07 34.76 -56.45
N ALA A 219 -18.03 35.18 -57.18
CA ALA A 219 -16.83 34.38 -57.35
C ALA A 219 -16.11 34.12 -56.02
N HIS A 220 -15.95 35.16 -55.17
CA HIS A 220 -15.38 35.01 -53.84
C HIS A 220 -16.22 34.13 -52.91
N ILE A 221 -17.54 34.26 -52.93
CA ILE A 221 -18.44 33.38 -52.17
C ILE A 221 -18.24 31.93 -52.59
N LYS A 222 -18.13 31.64 -53.89
CA LYS A 222 -17.88 30.28 -54.39
C LYS A 222 -16.52 29.74 -53.92
N GLU A 223 -15.47 30.56 -53.97
CA GLU A 223 -14.13 30.19 -53.50
C GLU A 223 -14.12 29.91 -51.98
N TYR A 224 -14.74 30.78 -51.17
CA TYR A 224 -14.86 30.56 -49.74
C TYR A 224 -15.73 29.36 -49.39
N THR A 225 -16.81 29.13 -50.13
CA THR A 225 -17.64 27.93 -49.94
C THR A 225 -16.86 26.66 -50.27
N LYS A 226 -16.00 26.69 -51.30
CA LYS A 226 -15.15 25.56 -51.66
C LYS A 226 -14.09 25.28 -50.58
N THR A 227 -13.35 26.31 -50.15
CA THR A 227 -12.32 26.16 -49.11
C THR A 227 -12.93 25.70 -47.79
N LEU A 228 -14.11 26.21 -47.41
CA LEU A 228 -14.83 25.77 -46.22
C LEU A 228 -15.21 24.28 -46.30
N LYS A 229 -15.65 23.80 -47.47
CA LYS A 229 -15.94 22.37 -47.68
C LYS A 229 -14.69 21.51 -47.55
N GLU A 230 -13.59 21.90 -48.20
CA GLU A 230 -12.32 21.16 -48.14
C GLU A 230 -11.78 21.06 -46.72
N GLU A 231 -11.84 22.15 -45.94
CA GLU A 231 -11.43 22.15 -44.54
C GLU A 231 -12.40 21.35 -43.65
N SER A 232 -13.71 21.39 -43.92
CA SER A 232 -14.69 20.55 -43.21
C SER A 232 -14.44 19.06 -43.45
N GLU A 233 -14.17 18.65 -44.71
CA GLU A 233 -13.86 17.26 -45.05
C GLU A 233 -12.55 16.79 -44.39
N ARG A 234 -11.51 17.63 -44.39
CA ARG A 234 -10.25 17.33 -43.67
C ARG A 234 -10.46 17.20 -42.18
N PHE A 235 -11.30 18.06 -41.60
CA PHE A 235 -11.63 18.01 -40.18
C PHE A 235 -12.38 16.72 -39.85
N GLU A 236 -13.40 16.35 -40.62
CA GLU A 236 -14.15 15.09 -40.45
C GLU A 236 -13.23 13.86 -40.56
N GLN A 237 -12.35 13.81 -41.56
CA GLN A 237 -11.37 12.72 -41.69
C GLN A 237 -10.45 12.63 -40.47
N THR A 238 -9.96 13.77 -39.98
CA THR A 238 -9.10 13.83 -38.79
C THR A 238 -9.87 13.38 -37.55
N MET A 239 -11.15 13.76 -37.43
CA MET A 239 -11.99 13.38 -36.31
C MET A 239 -12.28 11.88 -36.31
N SER A 240 -12.63 11.31 -37.47
CA SER A 240 -12.82 9.86 -37.66
C SER A 240 -11.58 9.07 -37.23
N LEU A 241 -10.38 9.49 -37.65
CA LEU A 241 -9.14 8.82 -37.26
C LEU A 241 -8.88 8.90 -35.74
N LYS A 242 -9.21 10.03 -35.12
CA LYS A 242 -9.09 10.21 -33.67
C LYS A 242 -10.10 9.36 -32.91
N GLU A 243 -11.34 9.27 -33.38
CA GLU A 243 -12.38 8.40 -32.80
C GLU A 243 -11.97 6.92 -32.85
N GLU A 244 -11.44 6.45 -33.99
CA GLU A 244 -10.90 5.09 -34.10
C GLU A 244 -9.73 4.85 -33.13
N MET A 245 -8.84 5.83 -32.99
CA MET A 245 -7.71 5.75 -32.06
C MET A 245 -8.18 5.71 -30.60
N ILE A 246 -9.15 6.54 -30.23
CA ILE A 246 -9.76 6.55 -28.90
C ILE A 246 -10.38 5.17 -28.61
N SER A 247 -11.16 4.63 -29.54
CA SER A 247 -11.78 3.31 -29.37
C SER A 247 -10.75 2.18 -29.21
N LYS A 248 -9.63 2.21 -29.94
CA LYS A 248 -8.52 1.25 -29.76
C LYS A 248 -7.91 1.37 -28.37
N LEU A 249 -7.62 2.58 -27.91
CA LEU A 249 -7.02 2.83 -26.60
C LEU A 249 -7.97 2.45 -25.45
N GLU A 250 -9.28 2.70 -25.59
CA GLU A 250 -10.28 2.26 -24.62
C GLU A 250 -10.33 0.74 -24.51
N ASN A 251 -10.31 0.03 -25.65
CA ASN A 251 -10.27 -1.44 -25.67
C ASN A 251 -8.99 -2.00 -25.03
N GLU A 252 -7.83 -1.41 -25.34
CA GLU A 252 -6.56 -1.78 -24.71
C GLU A 252 -6.58 -1.56 -23.20
N LEU A 253 -7.14 -0.44 -22.75
CA LEU A 253 -7.28 -0.12 -21.33
C LEU A 253 -8.17 -1.13 -20.61
N VAL A 254 -9.30 -1.53 -21.21
CA VAL A 254 -10.18 -2.57 -20.68
C VAL A 254 -9.46 -3.92 -20.56
N LEU A 255 -8.74 -4.34 -21.60
CA LEU A 255 -7.97 -5.59 -21.58
C LEU A 255 -6.86 -5.57 -20.51
N LEU A 256 -6.12 -4.47 -20.42
CA LEU A 256 -5.05 -4.30 -19.43
C LEU A 256 -5.60 -4.30 -18.00
N SER A 257 -6.72 -3.62 -17.78
CA SER A 257 -7.42 -3.59 -16.48
C SER A 257 -7.92 -4.98 -16.08
N HIS A 258 -8.46 -5.74 -17.03
CA HIS A 258 -8.89 -7.12 -16.81
C HIS A 258 -7.70 -8.03 -16.44
N ASP A 259 -6.62 -8.00 -17.22
CA ASP A 259 -5.41 -8.79 -16.97
C ASP A 259 -4.77 -8.45 -15.62
N ALA A 260 -4.66 -7.16 -15.28
CA ALA A 260 -4.19 -6.71 -13.97
C ALA A 260 -5.05 -7.24 -12.83
N THR A 261 -6.39 -7.21 -12.98
CA THR A 261 -7.33 -7.74 -12.00
C THR A 261 -7.17 -9.25 -11.82
N VAL A 262 -7.02 -10.00 -12.91
CA VAL A 262 -6.81 -11.46 -12.86
C VAL A 262 -5.48 -11.80 -12.20
N LYS A 263 -4.39 -11.12 -12.58
CA LYS A 263 -3.06 -11.31 -11.97
C LYS A 263 -3.05 -10.99 -10.48
N LEU A 264 -3.71 -9.90 -10.08
CA LEU A 264 -3.84 -9.53 -8.67
C LEU A 264 -4.61 -10.59 -7.88
N LYS A 265 -5.78 -11.02 -8.37
CA LYS A 265 -6.57 -12.09 -7.73
C LYS A 265 -5.78 -13.39 -7.59
N LYS A 266 -5.06 -13.80 -8.64
CA LYS A 266 -4.19 -14.97 -8.60
C LYS A 266 -3.11 -14.83 -7.52
N LYS A 267 -2.42 -13.68 -7.47
CA LYS A 267 -1.35 -13.44 -6.49
C LYS A 267 -1.89 -13.44 -5.05
N ILE A 268 -3.08 -12.90 -4.82
CA ILE A 268 -3.75 -12.95 -3.50
C ILE A 268 -4.00 -14.41 -3.11
N LEU A 269 -4.64 -15.21 -3.98
CA LEU A 269 -4.94 -16.61 -3.69
C LEU A 269 -3.67 -17.46 -3.47
N ASP A 270 -2.64 -17.26 -4.29
CA ASP A 270 -1.36 -17.96 -4.12
C ASP A 270 -0.67 -17.58 -2.81
N SER A 271 -0.71 -16.29 -2.43
CA SER A 271 -0.16 -15.79 -1.16
C SER A 271 -0.93 -16.34 0.05
N GLU A 272 -2.26 -16.35 0.01
CA GLU A 272 -3.10 -16.91 1.07
C GLU A 272 -2.83 -18.41 1.24
N ARG A 273 -2.72 -19.15 0.13
CA ARG A 273 -2.36 -20.57 0.15
C ARG A 273 -1.00 -20.80 0.79
N GLN A 274 0.01 -20.01 0.42
CA GLN A 274 1.35 -20.12 1.02
C GLN A 274 1.32 -19.79 2.52
N MET A 275 0.58 -18.76 2.92
CA MET A 275 0.42 -18.38 4.32
C MET A 275 -0.22 -19.51 5.13
N VAL A 276 -1.29 -20.13 4.62
CA VAL A 276 -1.95 -21.27 5.30
C VAL A 276 -1.00 -22.45 5.46
N LEU A 277 -0.22 -22.78 4.41
CA LEU A 277 0.77 -23.85 4.47
C LEU A 277 1.88 -23.55 5.49
N ALA A 278 2.40 -22.32 5.50
CA ALA A 278 3.42 -21.87 6.45
C ALA A 278 2.89 -21.91 7.89
N THR A 279 1.69 -21.41 8.14
CA THR A 279 1.05 -21.46 9.46
C THR A 279 0.88 -22.90 9.93
N ARG A 280 0.39 -23.80 9.06
CA ARG A 280 0.24 -25.22 9.41
C ARG A 280 1.58 -25.87 9.73
N SER A 281 2.61 -25.62 8.91
CA SER A 281 3.96 -26.12 9.15
C SER A 281 4.53 -25.62 10.48
N HIS A 282 4.31 -24.33 10.80
CA HIS A 282 4.72 -23.75 12.07
C HIS A 282 3.97 -24.35 13.26
N THR A 283 2.66 -24.57 13.14
CA THR A 283 1.86 -25.23 14.19
C THR A 283 2.39 -26.63 14.49
N VAL A 284 2.62 -27.46 13.46
CA VAL A 284 3.18 -28.81 13.64
C VAL A 284 4.56 -28.75 14.29
N LYS A 285 5.45 -27.85 13.84
CA LYS A 285 6.77 -27.69 14.44
C LYS A 285 6.70 -27.25 15.91
N ASN A 286 5.76 -26.38 16.24
CA ASN A 286 5.55 -25.91 17.60
C ASN A 286 5.00 -27.04 18.50
N GLU A 287 4.12 -27.89 17.99
CA GLU A 287 3.65 -29.10 18.70
C GLU A 287 4.81 -30.06 18.96
N MET A 288 5.65 -30.34 17.96
CA MET A 288 6.85 -31.18 18.13
C MET A 288 7.81 -30.61 19.18
N LEU A 289 8.10 -29.30 19.14
CA LEU A 289 8.99 -28.67 20.11
C LEU A 289 8.42 -28.72 21.55
N LYS A 290 7.10 -28.63 21.70
CA LYS A 290 6.45 -28.79 23.01
C LYS A 290 6.53 -30.23 23.52
N GLU A 291 6.39 -31.21 22.64
CA GLU A 291 6.59 -32.62 23.00
C GLU A 291 8.04 -32.89 23.43
N GLU A 292 9.03 -32.38 22.67
CA GLU A 292 10.46 -32.47 23.03
C GLU A 292 10.77 -31.77 24.36
N GLU A 293 10.15 -30.61 24.63
CA GLU A 293 10.28 -29.90 25.91
C GLU A 293 9.76 -30.76 27.08
N ILE A 294 8.59 -31.37 26.92
CA ILE A 294 7.98 -32.25 27.94
C ILE A 294 8.87 -33.46 28.18
N GLU A 295 9.30 -34.15 27.12
CA GLU A 295 10.17 -35.33 27.21
C GLU A 295 11.48 -35.01 27.92
N THR A 296 12.14 -33.90 27.54
CA THR A 296 13.40 -33.47 28.14
C THR A 296 13.22 -33.14 29.63
N ARG A 297 12.12 -32.46 29.98
CA ARG A 297 11.81 -32.13 31.37
C ARG A 297 11.56 -33.37 32.21
N GLU A 298 10.77 -34.32 31.71
CA GLU A 298 10.51 -35.59 32.38
C GLU A 298 11.80 -36.42 32.55
N GLY A 299 12.63 -36.49 31.52
CA GLY A 299 13.94 -37.14 31.57
C GLY A 299 14.86 -36.51 32.62
N TYR A 300 14.91 -35.19 32.69
CA TYR A 300 15.67 -34.47 33.73
C TYR A 300 15.15 -34.77 35.14
N GLU A 301 13.83 -34.73 35.36
CA GLU A 301 13.23 -35.05 36.66
C GLU A 301 13.54 -36.48 37.09
N GLN A 302 13.46 -37.44 36.16
CA GLN A 302 13.77 -38.84 36.44
C GLN A 302 15.24 -39.03 36.79
N LEU A 303 16.15 -38.38 36.05
CA LEU A 303 17.59 -38.41 36.33
C LEU A 303 17.89 -37.82 37.71
N LEU A 304 17.27 -36.68 38.04
CA LEU A 304 17.40 -36.03 39.34
C LEU A 304 16.92 -36.96 40.47
N ARG A 305 15.75 -37.59 40.32
CA ARG A 305 15.23 -38.57 41.29
C ARG A 305 16.21 -39.74 41.48
N SER A 306 16.76 -40.28 40.38
CA SER A 306 17.75 -41.36 40.42
C SER A 306 18.99 -40.96 41.21
N HIS A 307 19.59 -39.80 40.90
CA HIS A 307 20.75 -39.29 41.60
C HIS A 307 20.49 -39.04 43.08
N LEU A 308 19.32 -38.50 43.45
CA LEU A 308 18.97 -38.30 44.86
C LEU A 308 18.84 -39.63 45.63
N ILE A 309 18.30 -40.67 45.00
CA ILE A 309 18.22 -42.02 45.59
C ILE A 309 19.62 -42.61 45.74
N GLU A 310 20.46 -42.51 44.71
CA GLU A 310 21.84 -43.00 44.76
C GLU A 310 22.64 -42.29 45.85
N GLU A 311 22.55 -40.97 45.93
CA GLU A 311 23.19 -40.14 46.94
C GLU A 311 22.77 -40.57 48.36
N LYS A 312 21.46 -40.73 48.60
CA LYS A 312 20.92 -41.22 49.88
C LYS A 312 21.48 -42.59 50.22
N ASN A 313 21.56 -43.49 49.24
CA ASN A 313 22.12 -44.83 49.43
C ASN A 313 23.63 -44.78 49.76
N GLN A 314 24.39 -43.90 49.10
CA GLN A 314 25.81 -43.71 49.38
C GLN A 314 26.03 -43.13 50.78
N ARG A 315 25.24 -42.14 51.20
CA ARG A 315 25.26 -41.64 52.59
C ARG A 315 24.99 -42.75 53.61
N ALA A 316 23.99 -43.60 53.34
CA ALA A 316 23.67 -44.72 54.22
C ALA A 316 24.79 -45.78 54.27
N ARG A 317 25.44 -46.08 53.13
CA ARG A 317 26.62 -46.97 53.09
C ARG A 317 27.80 -46.37 53.86
N ARG A 318 28.10 -45.09 53.64
CA ARG A 318 29.15 -44.37 54.35
C ARG A 318 28.92 -44.42 55.87
N PHE A 319 27.72 -44.07 56.32
CA PHE A 319 27.36 -44.14 57.74
C PHE A 319 27.53 -45.54 58.34
N LYS A 320 27.14 -46.60 57.62
CA LYS A 320 27.35 -48.00 58.06
C LYS A 320 28.84 -48.32 58.21
N VAL A 321 29.67 -47.95 57.24
CA VAL A 321 31.12 -48.20 57.27
C VAL A 321 31.78 -47.39 58.39
N GLU A 322 31.43 -46.10 58.54
CA GLU A 322 31.91 -45.24 59.64
C GLU A 322 31.53 -45.84 61.01
N THR A 323 30.30 -46.33 61.17
CA THR A 323 29.85 -47.00 62.40
C THR A 323 30.64 -48.29 62.67
N GLN A 324 30.89 -49.11 61.63
CA GLN A 324 31.70 -50.33 61.75
C GLN A 324 33.14 -50.01 62.14
N LEU A 325 33.75 -48.99 61.52
CA LEU A 325 35.11 -48.55 61.83
C LEU A 325 35.21 -48.04 63.28
N LEU A 326 34.26 -47.22 63.74
CA LEU A 326 34.18 -46.78 65.12
C LEU A 326 34.06 -47.97 66.09
N SER A 327 33.26 -48.98 65.75
CA SER A 327 33.15 -50.20 66.56
C SER A 327 34.47 -50.99 66.62
N TRP A 328 35.21 -51.08 65.50
CA TRP A 328 36.52 -51.73 65.48
C TRP A 328 37.57 -50.96 66.28
N LEU A 329 37.58 -49.63 66.18
CA LEU A 329 38.45 -48.78 67.00
C LEU A 329 38.16 -48.97 68.49
N GLN A 330 36.89 -48.91 68.90
CA GLN A 330 36.51 -49.16 70.31
C GLN A 330 36.94 -50.54 70.82
N LYS A 331 36.84 -51.58 69.98
CA LYS A 331 37.32 -52.93 70.34
C LYS A 331 38.84 -52.97 70.48
N TYR A 332 39.55 -52.36 69.54
CA TYR A 332 41.01 -52.28 69.58
C TYR A 332 41.48 -51.50 70.81
N ASP A 333 40.88 -50.35 71.11
CA ASP A 333 41.20 -49.53 72.27
C ASP A 333 40.96 -50.30 73.58
N LEU A 334 39.85 -51.05 73.66
CA LEU A 334 39.55 -51.91 74.81
C LEU A 334 40.58 -53.04 74.96
N GLU A 335 40.85 -53.77 73.88
CA GLU A 335 41.83 -54.87 73.88
C GLU A 335 43.24 -54.38 74.22
N MET A 336 43.66 -53.24 73.68
CA MET A 336 44.94 -52.61 74.03
C MET A 336 44.99 -52.18 75.50
N SER A 337 43.89 -51.65 76.03
CA SER A 337 43.79 -51.31 77.46
C SER A 337 43.89 -52.57 78.33
N ASP A 338 43.18 -53.64 77.98
CA ASP A 338 43.24 -54.93 78.70
C ASP A 338 44.66 -55.52 78.64
N LYS A 339 45.32 -55.47 77.47
CA LYS A 339 46.71 -55.92 77.30
C LYS A 339 47.71 -55.09 78.09
N GLN A 340 47.48 -53.78 78.21
CA GLN A 340 48.31 -52.91 79.04
C GLN A 340 48.18 -53.31 80.52
N VAL A 341 46.95 -53.56 81.00
CA VAL A 341 46.72 -54.04 82.37
C VAL A 341 47.38 -55.40 82.61
N GLU A 342 47.24 -56.35 81.68
CA GLU A 342 47.93 -57.65 81.76
C GLU A 342 49.46 -57.49 81.82
N LEU A 343 50.03 -56.59 81.01
CA LEU A 343 51.47 -56.31 81.00
C LEU A 343 51.92 -55.70 82.33
N ASP A 344 51.16 -54.74 82.88
CA ASP A 344 51.44 -54.11 84.18
C ASP A 344 51.37 -55.17 85.29
N GLU A 345 50.40 -56.08 85.27
CA GLU A 345 50.32 -57.21 86.20
C GLU A 345 51.51 -58.18 86.09
N PHE A 346 51.95 -58.50 84.87
CA PHE A 346 53.12 -59.37 84.69
C PHE A 346 54.41 -58.70 85.13
N THR A 347 54.55 -57.39 84.85
CA THR A 347 55.66 -56.57 85.33
C THR A 347 55.72 -56.59 86.86
N GLN A 348 54.58 -56.33 87.52
CA GLN A 348 54.48 -56.38 88.97
C GLN A 348 54.85 -57.75 89.53
N LYS A 349 54.29 -58.84 88.97
CA LYS A 349 54.64 -60.21 89.41
C LYS A 349 56.13 -60.51 89.22
N HIS A 350 56.74 -60.04 88.14
CA HIS A 350 58.16 -60.24 87.88
C HIS A 350 59.02 -59.48 88.89
N GLU A 351 58.66 -58.24 89.21
CA GLU A 351 59.31 -57.44 90.25
C GLU A 351 59.18 -58.11 91.62
N ASP A 352 57.99 -58.59 91.99
CA ASP A 352 57.75 -59.34 93.24
C ASP A 352 58.63 -60.62 93.32
N GLU A 353 58.76 -61.37 92.22
CA GLU A 353 59.61 -62.57 92.18
C GLU A 353 61.11 -62.23 92.22
N LEU A 354 61.54 -61.13 91.61
CA LEU A 354 62.92 -60.63 91.74
C LEU A 354 63.24 -60.25 93.19
N GLU A 355 62.31 -59.57 93.87
CA GLU A 355 62.46 -59.22 95.28
C GLU A 355 62.56 -60.49 96.16
N LYS A 356 61.68 -61.48 95.95
CA LYS A 356 61.78 -62.79 96.64
C LYS A 356 63.09 -63.51 96.35
N CYS A 357 63.57 -63.51 95.10
CA CYS A 357 64.86 -64.09 94.74
C CYS A 357 65.99 -63.40 95.52
N ALA A 358 66.01 -62.07 95.55
CA ALA A 358 67.02 -61.29 96.29
C ALA A 358 66.96 -61.57 97.80
N GLU A 359 65.77 -61.70 98.38
CA GLU A 359 65.61 -62.10 99.79
C GLU A 359 66.13 -63.52 100.06
N LEU A 360 65.86 -64.47 99.17
CA LEU A 360 66.33 -65.84 99.30
C LEU A 360 67.84 -65.93 99.18
N GLU A 361 68.44 -65.23 98.21
CA GLU A 361 69.90 -65.13 98.07
C GLU A 361 70.53 -64.54 99.33
N LYS A 362 69.92 -63.51 99.93
CA LYS A 362 70.38 -62.95 101.20
C LYS A 362 70.29 -63.97 102.34
N LYS A 363 69.18 -64.68 102.48
CA LYS A 363 69.01 -65.75 103.50
C LYS A 363 70.00 -66.90 103.28
N LEU A 364 70.31 -67.25 102.04
CA LEU A 364 71.28 -68.28 101.68
C LEU A 364 72.70 -67.84 102.05
N ALA A 365 73.06 -66.59 101.74
CA ALA A 365 74.33 -66.00 102.17
C ALA A 365 74.46 -65.94 103.70
N GLU A 366 73.37 -65.64 104.43
CA GLU A 366 73.33 -65.72 105.89
C GLU A 366 73.53 -67.14 106.42
N GLN A 367 72.93 -68.15 105.78
CA GLN A 367 73.14 -69.56 106.13
C GLN A 367 74.57 -70.02 105.84
N ASP A 368 75.16 -69.59 104.71
CA ASP A 368 76.52 -69.97 104.31
C ASP A 368 77.56 -69.51 105.36
N ILE A 369 77.35 -68.36 106.01
CA ILE A 369 78.20 -67.87 107.10
C ILE A 369 78.27 -68.89 108.27
N LEU A 370 77.19 -69.62 108.55
CA LEU A 370 77.14 -70.61 109.64
C LEU A 370 77.45 -72.03 109.16
N TYR A 371 76.98 -72.39 107.97
CA TYR A 371 77.09 -73.74 107.42
C TYR A 371 78.53 -74.06 106.98
N ILE A 372 79.23 -73.12 106.34
CA ILE A 372 80.60 -73.34 105.86
C ILE A 372 81.56 -73.67 107.03
N PRO A 373 81.60 -72.89 108.14
CA PRO A 373 82.44 -73.23 109.29
C PRO A 373 82.05 -74.56 109.95
N LEU A 374 80.76 -74.83 110.09
CA LEU A 374 80.27 -76.06 110.72
C LEU A 374 80.60 -77.31 109.90
N MET A 375 80.52 -77.23 108.57
CA MET A 375 80.97 -78.31 107.69
C MET A 375 82.49 -78.49 107.72
N ALA A 376 83.25 -77.40 107.79
CA ALA A 376 84.70 -77.47 107.97
C ALA A 376 85.10 -78.09 109.33
N GLU A 377 84.38 -77.78 110.41
CA GLU A 377 84.55 -78.39 111.74
C GLU A 377 84.22 -79.89 111.70
N ARG A 378 83.11 -80.26 111.06
CA ARG A 378 82.72 -81.68 110.88
C ARG A 378 83.74 -82.47 110.06
N GLU A 379 84.30 -81.87 109.01
CA GLU A 379 85.35 -82.49 108.21
C GLU A 379 86.66 -82.65 109.01
N ALA A 380 86.98 -81.67 109.87
CA ALA A 380 88.11 -81.77 110.81
C ALA A 380 87.89 -82.89 111.84
N GLU A 381 86.70 -83.01 112.42
CA GLU A 381 86.34 -84.11 113.35
C GLU A 381 86.47 -85.48 112.67
N TYR A 382 85.95 -85.64 111.44
CA TYR A 382 86.05 -86.90 110.71
C TYR A 382 87.51 -87.28 110.40
N ASN A 383 88.34 -86.30 110.05
CA ASN A 383 89.78 -86.51 109.87
C ASN A 383 90.48 -86.91 111.18
N GLN A 384 90.08 -86.32 112.31
CA GLN A 384 90.58 -86.69 113.64
C GLN A 384 90.19 -88.12 114.02
N GLU A 385 88.92 -88.49 113.82
CA GLU A 385 88.41 -89.83 114.14
C GLU A 385 89.10 -90.92 113.28
N MET A 386 89.40 -90.60 112.01
CA MET A 386 90.10 -91.50 111.10
C MET A 386 91.57 -91.69 111.49
N THR A 387 92.26 -90.63 111.94
CA THR A 387 93.63 -90.73 112.45
C THR A 387 93.71 -91.51 113.76
N GLU A 388 92.72 -91.37 114.64
CA GLU A 388 92.61 -92.16 115.87
C GLU A 388 92.37 -93.66 115.60
N LYS A 389 91.49 -93.99 114.64
CA LYS A 389 91.26 -95.38 114.20
C LYS A 389 92.52 -96.01 113.60
N MET A 390 93.29 -95.26 112.81
CA MET A 390 94.58 -95.69 112.27
C MET A 390 95.60 -95.98 113.38
N ASN A 391 95.70 -95.09 114.38
CA ASN A 391 96.61 -95.28 115.52
C ASN A 391 96.22 -96.48 116.40
N LYS A 392 94.93 -96.70 116.67
CA LYS A 392 94.44 -97.90 117.37
C LYS A 392 94.82 -99.19 116.64
N PHE A 393 94.67 -99.22 115.32
CA PHE A 393 95.03 -100.38 114.50
C PHE A 393 96.52 -100.74 114.61
N LEU A 394 97.41 -99.73 114.60
CA LEU A 394 98.86 -99.92 114.77
C LEU A 394 99.22 -100.52 116.13
N ILE A 395 98.59 -100.06 117.21
CA ILE A 395 98.83 -100.55 118.58
C ILE A 395 98.37 -102.01 118.74
N ASP A 396 97.17 -102.35 118.22
CA ASP A 396 96.64 -103.71 118.27
C ASP A 396 97.43 -104.70 117.40
N HIS A 397 97.99 -104.24 116.28
CA HIS A 397 98.87 -105.05 115.46
C HIS A 397 100.17 -105.40 116.20
N ALA A 398 100.79 -104.40 116.85
CA ALA A 398 101.98 -104.61 117.67
C ALA A 398 101.70 -105.58 118.84
N ALA A 399 100.54 -105.47 119.50
CA ALA A 399 100.13 -106.37 120.57
C ALA A 399 99.98 -107.83 120.10
N ARG A 400 99.40 -108.06 118.92
CA ARG A 400 99.24 -109.41 118.33
C ARG A 400 100.58 -110.08 118.02
N VAL A 401 101.54 -109.34 117.48
CA VAL A 401 102.89 -109.86 117.16
C VAL A 401 103.61 -110.31 118.44
N ILE A 402 103.53 -109.52 119.52
CA ILE A 402 104.13 -109.86 120.83
C ILE A 402 103.47 -111.11 121.44
N GLN A 403 102.14 -111.20 121.38
CA GLN A 403 101.39 -112.35 121.93
C GLN A 403 101.67 -113.65 121.17
N HIS A 404 101.89 -113.59 119.85
CA HIS A 404 102.22 -114.77 119.05
C HIS A 404 103.61 -115.31 119.39
N ALA A 405 104.61 -114.44 119.50
CA ALA A 405 105.97 -114.82 119.88
C ALA A 405 106.02 -115.45 121.29
N TRP A 406 105.19 -114.97 122.23
CA TRP A 406 105.13 -115.51 123.59
C TRP A 406 104.52 -116.92 123.67
N ARG A 407 103.53 -117.23 122.81
CA ARG A 407 102.90 -118.57 122.76
C ARG A 407 103.84 -119.65 122.23
N GLU A 408 104.71 -119.33 121.27
CA GLU A 408 105.75 -120.27 120.78
C GLU A 408 106.80 -120.62 121.83
N VAL A 409 107.16 -119.66 122.70
CA VAL A 409 108.12 -119.87 123.81
C VAL A 409 107.53 -120.79 124.88
N LEU A 410 106.22 -120.71 125.16
CA LEU A 410 105.52 -121.58 126.11
C LEU A 410 105.38 -123.03 125.59
N ALA A 411 105.08 -123.21 124.31
CA ALA A 411 104.98 -124.54 123.68
C ALA A 411 106.32 -125.31 123.73
N ASN A 412 107.45 -124.63 123.47
CA ASN A 412 108.78 -125.23 123.53
C ASN A 412 109.27 -125.59 124.96
N ARG A 413 108.65 -125.04 126.01
CA ARG A 413 109.00 -125.33 127.42
C ARG A 413 108.32 -126.58 127.97
N ALA A 414 107.14 -126.95 127.43
CA ALA A 414 106.39 -128.13 127.85
C ALA A 414 107.00 -129.45 127.33
N GLU A 415 107.53 -129.47 126.10
CA GLU A 415 108.22 -130.65 125.54
C GLU A 415 109.51 -130.99 126.32
N LYS A 416 110.28 -129.98 126.75
CA LYS A 416 111.50 -130.17 127.56
C LYS A 416 111.26 -130.66 128.99
N ARG A 417 110.01 -130.68 129.49
CA ARG A 417 109.65 -131.17 130.85
C ARG A 417 109.29 -132.66 130.86
N LYS A 418 108.76 -133.21 129.76
CA LYS A 418 108.48 -134.65 129.62
C LYS A 418 109.75 -135.48 129.38
N LEU A 419 110.72 -134.97 128.63
CA LEU A 419 112.03 -135.64 128.45
C LEU A 419 112.85 -135.79 129.75
N ARG A 420 112.66 -134.92 130.76
CA ARG A 420 113.48 -134.91 131.99
C ARG A 420 113.01 -135.84 133.11
N LYS A 421 111.77 -136.35 133.10
CA LYS A 421 111.30 -137.31 134.11
C LYS A 421 111.69 -138.76 133.81
N ILE A 422 111.95 -139.11 132.54
CA ILE A 422 112.45 -140.42 132.13
C ILE A 422 113.94 -140.60 132.50
N ILE A 423 114.70 -139.50 132.63
CA ILE A 423 116.16 -139.55 132.81
C ILE A 423 116.61 -139.56 134.29
N ARG A 424 115.79 -139.12 135.26
CA ARG A 424 116.23 -138.93 136.67
C ARG A 424 115.92 -140.08 137.65
N LYS A 425 115.28 -141.17 137.22
CA LYS A 425 115.13 -142.39 138.06
C LYS A 425 116.08 -143.52 137.68
N LEU A 426 116.91 -143.36 136.65
CA LEU A 426 117.74 -144.44 136.11
C LEU A 426 119.22 -144.37 136.48
N GLN A 427 119.76 -143.29 137.06
CA GLN A 427 121.22 -143.18 137.26
C GLN A 427 121.65 -142.42 138.52
N GLU A 428 121.26 -142.95 139.69
CA GLU A 428 122.02 -142.80 140.96
C GLU A 428 122.14 -144.14 141.73
N ALA A 429 122.05 -145.26 140.99
CA ALA A 429 122.82 -146.48 141.26
C ALA A 429 123.84 -146.61 140.12
N GLN A 430 125.11 -146.66 140.50
CA GLN A 430 126.34 -146.33 139.76
C GLN A 430 126.55 -147.06 138.43
N VAL A 431 127.01 -146.36 137.39
CA VAL A 431 127.97 -146.83 136.34
C VAL A 431 128.59 -145.59 135.64
N PRO A 432 129.87 -145.59 135.22
CA PRO A 432 130.57 -144.42 134.67
C PRO A 432 130.42 -144.28 133.13
N THR A 433 131.07 -143.23 132.60
CA THR A 433 131.53 -142.96 131.21
C THR A 433 130.64 -142.22 130.19
N ASN A 434 131.30 -141.43 129.33
CA ASN A 434 130.87 -140.61 128.16
C ASN A 434 130.79 -139.08 128.44
N LEU A 435 131.62 -138.16 127.91
CA LEU A 435 132.42 -137.95 126.68
C LEU A 435 131.62 -137.59 125.40
N ILE A 436 131.88 -136.35 124.94
CA ILE A 436 132.02 -135.85 123.55
C ILE A 436 130.94 -134.89 122.99
N LYS A 437 131.33 -133.61 123.03
CA LYS A 437 131.41 -132.56 121.97
C LYS A 437 130.51 -132.63 120.71
N GLY A 438 129.92 -131.45 120.39
CA GLY A 438 129.76 -130.93 119.02
C GLY A 438 128.32 -130.56 118.58
N LYS A 439 128.02 -129.26 118.37
CA LYS A 439 126.80 -128.67 117.73
C LYS A 439 126.98 -127.14 117.55
N PRO A 440 126.12 -126.40 116.83
CA PRO A 440 125.33 -126.66 115.62
C PRO A 440 125.49 -125.51 114.57
N LYS A 441 124.70 -125.55 113.50
CA LYS A 441 124.81 -124.79 112.24
C LYS A 441 123.41 -124.23 111.84
N PRO A 442 123.25 -123.58 110.67
CA PRO A 442 122.81 -122.21 110.39
C PRO A 442 121.32 -122.16 109.95
N LYS A 443 120.68 -121.06 109.52
CA LYS A 443 121.05 -119.76 108.93
C LYS A 443 120.19 -118.66 109.53
#